data_AF-A0AA42MR09-F1
#
_entry.id   AF-A0AA42MR09-F1
#
_cell.length_a   1.000
_cell.length_b   1.000
_cell.length_c   1.000
_cell.angle_alpha   90.00
_cell.angle_beta   90.00
_cell.angle_gamma   90.00
#
_symmetry.space_group_name_H-M   'P 1'
#
loop_
_entity.id
_entity.type
_entity.pdbx_description
1 polymer ?
#
loop_
_entity_poly.entity_id
_entity_poly.type
_entity_poly.pdbx_seq_one_letter_code
_entity_poly.pdbx_strand_id
1 'polypeptide(L)' 'MCRENSMKQINAAIENLLNALSSAALLDAQSQALAFIQAAFEAEELNQIEKQTLEKKVRRIYRNQLIEESA' A
#
# COMPACT_ATOMS: atom_id res chain seq x y z
N MET A 1 14.47 -0.59 -10.66
CA MET A 1 14.58 -1.61 -9.60
C MET A 1 14.40 -2.93 -10.33
N CYS A 2 14.01 -4.04 -9.72
CA CYS A 2 13.40 -5.12 -10.49
C CYS A 2 12.02 -5.37 -9.91
N ARG A 3 11.07 -5.83 -10.73
CA ARG A 3 9.66 -6.02 -10.34
C ARG A 3 9.50 -6.76 -9.02
N GLU A 4 10.34 -7.76 -8.77
CA GLU A 4 10.34 -8.52 -7.52
C GLU A 4 10.64 -7.64 -6.30
N ASN A 5 11.66 -6.77 -6.38
CA ASN A 5 12.02 -5.86 -5.30
C ASN A 5 10.91 -4.83 -5.04
N SER A 6 10.31 -4.29 -6.11
CA SER A 6 9.17 -3.37 -5.97
C SER A 6 7.97 -4.06 -5.32
N MET A 7 7.65 -5.29 -5.72
CA MET A 7 6.58 -6.06 -5.09
C MET A 7 6.88 -6.40 -3.62
N LYS A 8 8.13 -6.68 -3.26
CA LYS A 8 8.53 -6.87 -1.85
C LYS A 8 8.28 -5.60 -1.02
N GLN A 9 8.66 -4.43 -1.54
CA GLN A 9 8.43 -3.15 -0.85
C GLN A 9 6.94 -2.82 -0.71
N ILE A 10 6.16 -3.02 -1.78
CA ILE A 10 4.71 -2.81 -1.77
C ILE A 10 4.05 -3.73 -0.75
N ASN A 11 4.41 -5.02 -0.74
CA ASN A 11 3.84 -5.99 0.20
C ASN A 11 4.22 -5.67 1.65
N ALA A 12 5.47 -5.31 1.92
CA ALA A 12 5.90 -4.90 3.25
C ALA A 12 5.13 -3.66 3.76
N ALA A 13 4.90 -2.67 2.89
CA ALA A 13 4.09 -1.50 3.26
C ALA A 13 2.62 -1.86 3.51
N ILE A 14 2.05 -2.79 2.74
CA ILE A 14 0.70 -3.32 2.97
C ILE A 14 0.62 -4.08 4.30
N GLU A 15 1.64 -4.86 4.66
CA GLU A 15 1.70 -5.55 5.96
C GLU A 15 1.80 -4.55 7.11
N ASN A 16 2.61 -3.51 6.98
CA ASN A 16 2.67 -2.43 7.98
C ASN A 16 1.30 -1.74 8.13
N LEU A 17 0.58 -1.54 7.02
CA LEU A 17 -0.76 -0.95 7.04
C LEU A 17 -1.78 -1.84 7.78
N LEU A 18 -1.69 -3.16 7.60
CA LEU A 18 -2.56 -4.13 8.31
C LEU A 18 -2.27 -4.22 9.80
N ASN A 19 -1.04 -3.94 10.22
CA ASN A 19 -0.59 -4.05 11.61
C ASN A 19 -0.44 -2.69 12.30
N ALA A 20 -0.91 -1.61 11.69
CA ALA A 20 -0.79 -0.27 12.24
C ALA A 20 -1.68 -0.12 13.48
N LEU A 21 -1.08 0.27 14.62
CA LEU A 21 -1.77 0.39 15.91
C LEU A 21 -2.15 1.84 16.27
N SER A 22 -1.94 2.78 15.35
CA SER A 22 -2.31 4.18 15.54
C SER A 22 -2.66 4.80 14.20
N SER A 23 -3.55 5.80 14.22
CA SER A 23 -3.92 6.53 13.00
C SER A 23 -2.72 7.16 12.28
N ALA A 24 -1.68 7.58 13.00
CA ALA A 24 -0.44 8.10 12.41
C ALA A 24 0.31 7.00 11.63
N ALA A 25 0.54 5.84 12.26
CA ALA A 25 1.17 4.69 11.60
C ALA A 25 0.35 4.19 10.40
N LEU A 26 -0.99 4.26 10.50
CA LEU A 26 -1.90 3.88 9.43
C LEU A 26 -1.77 4.80 8.22
N LEU A 27 -1.72 6.13 8.44
CA LEU A 27 -1.53 7.13 7.39
C LEU A 27 -0.16 6.99 6.72
N ASP A 28 0.89 6.78 7.51
CA ASP A 28 2.25 6.62 7.00
C ASP A 28 2.37 5.36 6.14
N ALA A 29 1.86 4.21 6.62
CA ALA A 29 1.91 2.95 5.89
C ALA A 29 1.08 3.01 4.59
N GLN A 30 -0.09 3.68 4.61
CA GLN A 30 -0.88 3.91 3.41
C GLN A 30 -0.08 4.73 2.39
N SER A 31 0.50 5.85 2.83
CA SER A 31 1.24 6.77 1.96
C SER A 31 2.45 6.08 1.34
N GLN A 32 3.19 5.29 2.13
CA GLN A 32 4.31 4.49 1.64
C GLN A 32 3.87 3.45 0.61
N ALA A 33 2.80 2.70 0.87
CA ALA A 33 2.30 1.71 -0.07
C ALA A 33 1.92 2.34 -1.42
N LEU A 34 1.24 3.49 -1.39
CA LEU A 34 0.87 4.23 -2.61
C LEU A 34 2.11 4.76 -3.36
N ALA A 35 3.10 5.28 -2.63
CA ALA A 35 4.35 5.75 -3.23
C ALA A 35 5.13 4.62 -3.91
N PHE A 36 5.25 3.44 -3.28
CA PHE A 36 5.91 2.29 -3.90
C PHE A 36 5.16 1.76 -5.13
N ILE A 37 3.81 1.74 -5.09
CA ILE A 37 3.01 1.37 -6.26
C ILE A 37 3.25 2.35 -7.42
N GLN A 38 3.28 3.66 -7.13
CA GLN A 38 3.52 4.69 -8.14
C GLN A 38 4.93 4.56 -8.73
N ALA A 39 5.97 4.41 -7.89
CA ALA A 39 7.34 4.24 -8.34
C ALA A 39 7.53 2.98 -9.20
N ALA A 40 6.90 1.86 -8.83
CA ALA A 40 6.94 0.63 -9.60
C ALA A 40 6.22 0.76 -10.96
N PHE A 41 5.14 1.55 -11.02
CA PHE A 41 4.46 1.87 -12.27
C PHE A 41 5.30 2.78 -13.17
N GLU A 42 5.92 3.83 -12.61
CA GLU A 42 6.82 4.74 -13.34
C GLU A 42 8.07 4.04 -13.87
N ALA A 43 8.53 3.01 -13.17
CA ALA A 43 9.63 2.15 -13.61
C ALA A 43 9.18 1.07 -14.64
N GLU A 44 7.93 1.10 -15.11
CA GLU A 44 7.33 0.11 -16.02
C GLU A 44 7.33 -1.33 -15.48
N GLU A 45 7.50 -1.48 -14.16
CA GLU A 45 7.51 -2.78 -13.49
C GLU A 45 6.09 -3.27 -13.17
N LEU A 46 5.10 -2.38 -13.19
CA LEU A 46 3.67 -2.66 -13.12
C LEU A 46 2.94 -2.08 -14.33
N ASN A 47 1.90 -2.76 -14.79
CA ASN A 47 0.96 -2.18 -15.74
C ASN A 47 -0.18 -1.41 -15.04
N GLN A 48 -0.98 -0.69 -15.83
CA GLN A 48 -2.07 0.15 -15.32
C GLN A 48 -3.11 -0.62 -14.49
N ILE A 49 -3.44 -1.86 -14.88
CA ILE A 49 -4.41 -2.71 -14.19
C ILE A 49 -3.87 -3.15 -12.83
N GLU A 50 -2.59 -3.53 -12.78
CA GLU A 50 -1.90 -3.93 -11.55
C GLU A 50 -1.83 -2.76 -10.57
N LYS A 51 -1.44 -1.57 -11.05
CA LYS A 51 -1.44 -0.32 -10.28
C LYS A 51 -2.80 -0.07 -9.62
N GLN A 52 -3.86 -0.04 -10.43
CA GLN A 52 -5.23 0.22 -9.95
C GLN A 52 -5.70 -0.84 -8.94
N THR A 53 -5.35 -2.10 -9.17
CA THR A 53 -5.70 -3.21 -8.28
C THR A 53 -5.03 -3.06 -6.92
N LEU A 54 -3.73 -2.75 -6.90
CA LEU A 54 -2.96 -2.56 -5.68
C LEU A 54 -3.43 -1.32 -4.91
N GLU A 55 -3.66 -0.19 -5.58
CA GLU A 55 -4.19 1.01 -4.94
C GLU A 55 -5.57 0.77 -4.31
N LYS A 56 -6.45 0.04 -5.02
CA LYS A 56 -7.78 -0.31 -4.49
C LYS A 56 -7.66 -1.19 -3.25
N LYS A 57 -6.71 -2.14 -3.23
CA LYS A 57 -6.41 -2.97 -2.06
C LYS A 57 -5.95 -2.11 -0.87
N VAL A 58 -4.97 -1.23 -1.07
CA VAL A 58 -4.48 -0.30 -0.04
C VAL A 58 -5.60 0.57 0.54
N ARG A 59 -6.42 1.19 -0.33
CA ARG A 59 -7.56 2.01 0.10
C ARG A 59 -8.59 1.23 0.91
N ARG A 60 -8.86 -0.03 0.55
CA ARG A 60 -9.79 -0.89 1.28
C ARG A 60 -9.26 -1.23 2.67
N ILE A 61 -8.00 -1.62 2.78
CA ILE A 61 -7.38 -1.96 4.07
C ILE A 61 -7.40 -0.76 5.01
N TYR A 62 -6.95 0.41 4.54
CA TYR A 62 -6.95 1.63 5.32
C TYR A 62 -8.34 1.98 5.88
N ARG A 63 -9.38 1.91 5.04
CA ARG A 63 -10.76 2.18 5.46
C ARG A 63 -11.25 1.19 6.51
N ASN A 64 -10.94 -0.10 6.36
CA ASN A 64 -11.34 -1.11 7.33
C ASN A 64 -10.69 -0.86 8.69
N GLN A 65 -9.39 -0.52 8.72
CA GLN A 65 -8.67 -0.21 9.95
C GLN A 65 -9.22 1.03 10.66
N LEU A 66 -9.62 2.08 9.92
CA LEU A 66 -10.29 3.24 10.53
C LEU A 66 -11.64 2.89 11.17
N ILE A 67 -12.41 1.98 10.57
CA ILE A 67 -13.68 1.52 11.13
C ILE A 67 -13.45 0.70 12.40
N GLU A 68 -12.44 -0.17 12.40
CA GLU A 68 -12.06 -0.98 13.57
C GLU A 68 -11.49 -0.13 14.72
N GLU A 69 -10.71 0.92 14.43
CA GLU A 69 -10.20 1.86 15.45
C GLU A 69 -11.33 2.73 16.05
N SER A 70 -12.46 2.87 15.35
CA SER A 70 -13.62 3.66 15.79
C SER A 70 -14.69 2.86 16.55
N ALA A 71 -14.53 1.54 16.69
CA ALA A 71 -15.49 0.62 17.33
C ALA A 71 -15.12 0.30 18.77
#